data_AF-A0A2T7KGB7-F1
#
_entry.id   AF-A0A2T7KGB7-F1
#
_cell.length_a   1.000
_cell.length_b   1.000
_cell.length_c   1.000
_cell.angle_alpha   90.00
_cell.angle_beta   90.00
_cell.angle_gamma   90.00
#
_symmetry.space_group_name_H-M   'P 1'
#
loop_
_entity.id
_entity.type
_entity.pdbx_description
1 polymer ?
#
loop_
_entity_poly.entity_id
_entity_poly.type
_entity_poly.pdbx_seq_one_letter_code
_entity_poly.pdbx_strand_id
1 'polypeptide(L)'
;MNNPTLYLDLLDDHTNPDHAHGRADAYDDIHNGTHPHILETRLTWMTDPTISGTTYPAAYLTGYRAQLADWRAYDYAQRITTTHNAWEATR
;
A
#
# COMPACT_ATOMS: atom_id res chain seq x y z
N MET A 1 14.92 -23.19 7.73
CA MET A 1 14.02 -22.09 8.12
C MET A 1 14.13 -21.04 7.03
N ASN A 2 13.12 -20.93 6.16
CA ASN A 2 13.13 -19.96 5.07
C ASN A 2 12.89 -18.57 5.66
N ASN A 3 13.79 -17.65 5.35
CA ASN A 3 13.74 -16.26 5.83
C ASN A 3 12.60 -15.54 5.09
N PRO A 4 11.49 -15.17 5.76
CA PRO A 4 10.31 -14.62 5.08
C PRO A 4 10.58 -13.27 4.42
N THR A 5 11.62 -12.55 4.88
CA THR A 5 12.10 -11.28 4.31
C THR A 5 12.67 -11.43 2.90
N LEU A 6 13.40 -12.53 2.61
CA LEU A 6 13.98 -12.78 1.27
C LEU A 6 12.91 -13.03 0.19
N TYR A 7 11.77 -13.60 0.57
CA TYR A 7 10.64 -13.80 -0.34
C TYR A 7 9.85 -12.51 -0.59
N LEU A 8 9.81 -11.59 0.38
CA LEU A 8 9.13 -10.30 0.21
C LEU A 8 9.91 -9.39 -0.75
N ASP A 9 11.24 -9.32 -0.62
CA ASP A 9 12.11 -8.53 -1.52
C ASP A 9 12.08 -9.06 -2.96
N LEU A 10 11.94 -10.39 -3.17
CA LEU A 10 11.81 -10.96 -4.51
C LEU A 10 10.43 -10.70 -5.15
N LEU A 11 9.42 -10.43 -4.33
CA LEU A 11 8.05 -10.10 -4.75
C LEU A 11 7.80 -8.59 -4.86
N ASP A 12 8.65 -7.77 -4.25
CA ASP A 12 8.72 -6.30 -4.41
C ASP A 12 9.59 -5.93 -5.62
N ASP A 13 9.43 -6.70 -6.70
CA ASP A 13 10.06 -6.44 -7.98
C ASP A 13 9.15 -5.50 -8.79
N HIS A 14 9.55 -4.23 -8.87
CA HIS A 14 8.84 -3.22 -9.65
C HIS A 14 8.79 -3.49 -11.17
N THR A 15 9.56 -4.45 -11.67
CA THR A 15 9.51 -4.89 -13.07
C THR A 15 8.52 -6.02 -13.32
N ASN A 16 7.97 -6.64 -12.26
CA ASN A 16 6.92 -7.63 -12.38
C ASN A 16 5.58 -6.95 -12.75
N PRO A 17 4.91 -7.33 -13.87
CA PRO A 17 3.65 -6.72 -14.27
C PRO A 17 2.54 -6.81 -13.21
N ASP A 18 2.44 -7.93 -12.49
CA ASP A 18 1.43 -8.10 -11.45
C ASP A 18 1.70 -7.16 -10.26
N HIS A 19 2.96 -6.97 -9.90
CA HIS A 19 3.36 -6.03 -8.87
C HIS A 19 3.00 -4.59 -9.27
N ALA A 20 3.33 -4.20 -10.50
CA ALA A 20 2.97 -2.90 -11.04
C ALA A 20 1.45 -2.68 -11.09
N HIS A 21 0.68 -3.70 -11.49
CA HIS A 21 -0.79 -3.66 -11.46
C HIS A 21 -1.34 -3.48 -10.05
N GLY A 22 -0.82 -4.22 -9.06
CA GLY A 22 -1.23 -4.07 -7.67
C GLY A 22 -1.00 -2.66 -7.14
N ARG A 23 0.13 -2.04 -7.50
CA ARG A 23 0.42 -0.64 -7.18
C ARG A 23 -0.55 0.33 -7.86
N ALA A 24 -0.81 0.13 -9.15
CA ALA A 24 -1.69 1.00 -9.94
C ALA A 24 -3.12 0.98 -9.39
N ASP A 25 -3.69 -0.19 -9.12
CA ASP A 25 -5.05 -0.32 -8.58
C ASP A 25 -5.19 0.39 -7.22
N ALA A 26 -4.24 0.18 -6.31
CA ALA A 26 -4.24 0.85 -5.01
C ALA A 26 -4.09 2.37 -5.17
N TYR A 27 -3.26 2.84 -6.10
CA TYR A 27 -3.08 4.25 -6.38
C TYR A 27 -4.37 4.88 -6.92
N ASP A 28 -5.01 4.25 -7.90
CA ASP A 28 -6.24 4.74 -8.51
C ASP A 28 -7.37 4.81 -7.48
N ASP A 29 -7.52 3.80 -6.64
CA ASP A 29 -8.51 3.79 -5.56
C ASP A 29 -8.30 4.96 -4.58
N ILE A 30 -7.06 5.22 -4.16
CA ILE A 30 -6.70 6.35 -3.31
C ILE A 30 -6.99 7.67 -4.03
N HIS A 31 -6.58 7.78 -5.29
CA HIS A 31 -6.73 8.99 -6.09
C HIS A 31 -8.20 9.34 -6.32
N ASN A 32 -9.04 8.31 -6.46
CA ASN A 32 -10.50 8.43 -6.56
C ASN A 32 -11.18 8.71 -5.19
N GLY A 33 -10.40 8.89 -4.13
CA GLY A 33 -10.89 9.29 -2.80
C GLY A 33 -11.23 8.14 -1.87
N THR A 34 -10.90 6.89 -2.21
CA THR A 34 -11.10 5.77 -1.28
C THR A 34 -10.16 5.91 -0.10
N HIS A 35 -10.73 5.84 1.10
CA HIS A 35 -9.92 6.00 2.31
C HIS A 35 -9.00 4.77 2.50
N PRO A 36 -7.71 4.97 2.86
CA PRO A 36 -6.75 3.87 2.98
C PRO A 36 -7.13 2.72 3.94
N HIS A 37 -7.87 2.98 5.03
CA HIS A 37 -8.34 1.92 5.92
C HIS A 37 -9.31 0.93 5.23
N ILE A 38 -10.07 1.41 4.24
CA ILE A 38 -10.94 0.56 3.40
C ILE A 38 -10.07 -0.32 2.52
N LEU A 39 -8.99 0.24 1.96
CA LEU A 39 -8.05 -0.48 1.10
C LEU A 39 -7.23 -1.52 1.87
N GLU A 40 -6.90 -1.26 3.13
CA GLU A 40 -6.28 -2.25 4.03
C GLU A 40 -7.23 -3.40 4.36
N THR A 41 -8.51 -3.10 4.57
CA THR A 41 -9.56 -4.11 4.75
C THR A 41 -9.73 -4.94 3.47
N ARG A 42 -9.74 -4.28 2.31
CA ARG A 42 -9.78 -4.94 0.99
C ARG A 42 -8.56 -5.83 0.79
N LEU A 43 -7.35 -5.36 1.14
CA LEU A 43 -6.13 -6.17 1.06
C LEU A 43 -6.24 -7.43 1.93
N THR A 44 -6.77 -7.31 3.15
CA THR A 44 -7.00 -8.45 4.03
C THR A 44 -7.98 -9.45 3.41
N TRP A 45 -9.08 -8.96 2.83
CA TRP A 45 -10.03 -9.78 2.08
C TRP A 45 -9.38 -10.49 0.87
N MET A 46 -8.55 -9.79 0.09
CA MET A 46 -7.85 -10.35 -1.08
C MET A 46 -6.80 -11.41 -0.71
N THR A 47 -6.23 -11.33 0.50
CA THR A 47 -5.24 -12.33 0.96
C THR A 47 -5.87 -13.66 1.35
N ASP A 48 -7.19 -13.70 1.56
CA ASP A 48 -7.92 -14.93 1.90
C ASP A 48 -8.82 -15.37 0.73
N PRO A 49 -8.42 -16.38 -0.05
CA PRO A 49 -9.22 -16.88 -1.17
C PRO A 49 -10.52 -17.56 -0.73
N THR A 50 -10.64 -18.00 0.53
CA THR A 50 -11.87 -18.60 1.06
C THR A 50 -12.97 -17.57 1.29
N ILE A 51 -12.58 -16.31 1.56
CA ILE A 51 -13.49 -15.19 1.76
C ILE A 51 -13.69 -14.42 0.44
N SER A 52 -12.63 -14.24 -0.35
CA SER A 52 -12.70 -13.47 -1.59
C SER A 52 -13.24 -14.23 -2.79
N GLY A 53 -13.22 -15.57 -2.74
CA GLY A 53 -13.63 -16.42 -3.86
C GLY A 53 -12.68 -16.33 -5.06
N THR A 54 -11.49 -15.77 -4.89
CA THR A 54 -10.47 -15.62 -5.94
C THR A 54 -9.07 -15.69 -5.35
N THR A 55 -8.12 -16.25 -6.10
CA THR A 55 -6.70 -16.24 -5.72
C THR A 55 -5.99 -15.12 -6.48
N TYR A 56 -5.51 -14.13 -5.73
CA TYR A 56 -4.71 -13.04 -6.27
C TYR A 56 -3.23 -13.44 -6.36
N PRO A 57 -2.47 -13.01 -7.39
CA PRO A 57 -1.03 -13.22 -7.45
C PRO A 57 -0.32 -12.60 -6.25
N ALA A 58 0.69 -13.29 -5.71
CA ALA A 58 1.46 -12.79 -4.57
C ALA A 58 2.13 -11.44 -4.87
N ALA A 59 2.68 -11.28 -6.10
CA ALA A 59 3.28 -10.03 -6.55
C ALA A 59 2.28 -8.87 -6.58
N TYR A 60 1.04 -9.12 -7.04
CA TYR A 60 -0.04 -8.14 -6.99
C TYR A 60 -0.33 -7.66 -5.56
N LEU A 61 -0.48 -8.60 -4.62
CA LEU A 61 -0.74 -8.27 -3.22
C LEU A 61 0.43 -7.49 -2.59
N THR A 62 1.67 -7.80 -2.96
CA THR A 62 2.86 -7.06 -2.52
C THR A 62 2.85 -5.64 -3.06
N GLY A 63 2.56 -5.45 -4.35
CA GLY A 63 2.48 -4.11 -4.96
C GLY A 63 1.38 -3.26 -4.35
N TYR A 64 0.19 -3.84 -4.16
CA TYR A 64 -0.91 -3.16 -3.48
C TYR A 64 -0.53 -2.71 -2.07
N ARG A 65 0.16 -3.57 -1.31
CA ARG A 65 0.67 -3.25 0.04
C ARG A 65 1.73 -2.15 0.01
N ALA A 66 2.65 -2.19 -0.95
CA ALA A 66 3.72 -1.19 -1.09
C ALA A 66 3.13 0.20 -1.35
N GLN A 67 2.14 0.33 -2.24
CA GLN A 67 1.49 1.60 -2.50
C GLN A 67 0.77 2.18 -1.26
N LEU A 68 0.13 1.34 -0.44
CA LEU A 68 -0.46 1.77 0.84
C LEU A 68 0.60 2.22 1.87
N ALA A 69 1.78 1.61 1.86
CA ALA A 69 2.88 2.04 2.72
C ALA A 69 3.42 3.41 2.30
N ASP A 70 3.62 3.61 1.00
CA ASP A 70 4.10 4.90 0.46
C ASP A 70 3.11 6.04 0.73
N TRP A 71 1.81 5.78 0.59
CA TRP A 71 0.79 6.78 0.93
C TRP A 71 0.83 7.16 2.41
N ARG A 72 1.00 6.18 3.31
CA ARG A 72 1.12 6.45 4.76
C ARG A 72 2.36 7.28 5.08
N ALA A 73 3.48 7.00 4.44
CA ALA A 73 4.69 7.79 4.58
C ALA A 73 4.48 9.24 4.11
N TYR A 74 3.79 9.42 2.98
CA TYR A 74 3.45 10.75 2.45
C TYR A 74 2.51 11.52 3.39
N ASP A 75 1.40 10.92 3.83
CA ASP A 75 0.45 11.55 4.77
C ASP A 75 1.14 11.96 6.08
N TYR A 76 1.99 11.08 6.62
CA TYR A 76 2.77 11.39 7.82
C TYR A 76 3.70 12.60 7.62
N ALA A 77 4.44 12.67 6.50
CA ALA A 77 5.31 13.80 6.18
C ALA A 77 4.52 15.12 6.01
N GLN A 78 3.34 15.06 5.41
CA GLN A 78 2.45 16.23 5.25
C GLN A 78 1.95 16.74 6.61
N ARG A 79 1.57 15.83 7.53
CA ARG A 79 1.13 16.20 8.88
C ARG A 79 2.24 16.87 9.70
N ILE A 80 3.48 16.37 9.61
CA ILE A 80 4.63 17.01 10.26
C ILE A 80 4.82 18.43 9.71
N THR A 81 4.84 18.57 8.38
CA THR A 81 5.03 19.86 7.72
C THR A 81 3.95 20.86 8.12
N THR A 82 2.69 20.42 8.13
CA THR A 82 1.54 21.23 8.56
C THR A 82 1.68 21.69 10.00
N THR A 83 2.08 20.78 10.90
CA THR A 83 2.27 21.07 12.33
C THR A 83 3.41 22.07 12.55
N HIS A 84 4.53 21.89 11.86
CA HIS A 84 5.66 22.82 11.94
C HIS A 84 5.29 24.21 11.43
N ASN A 85 4.63 24.31 10.27
CA ASN A 85 4.19 25.59 9.71
C ASN A 85 3.18 26.31 10.62
N ALA A 86 2.28 25.55 11.28
CA ALA A 86 1.35 26.12 12.25
C ALA A 86 2.08 26.70 13.47
N TRP A 87 3.13 26.05 13.95
CA TRP A 87 3.96 26.59 15.04
C TRP A 87 4.73 27.85 14.62
N GLU A 88 5.40 27.83 13.46
CA GLU A 88 6.14 29.00 12.93
C GLU A 88 5.22 30.22 12.75
N ALA A 89 3.96 30.02 12.36
CA ALA A 89 2.99 31.12 12.23
C ALA A 89 2.56 31.78 13.55
N THR A 90 2.88 31.17 14.71
CA THR A 90 2.56 31.70 16.05
C THR A 90 3.77 32.29 16.78
N ARG A 91 4.94 32.29 16.14
CA ARG A 91 6.21 32.85 16.65
C ARG A 91 6.42 34.28 16.15
#